data_AF-A0A2V6L0Z1-F1
#
_entry.id   AF-A0A2V6L0Z1-F1
#
_cell.length_a   1.000
_cell.length_b   1.000
_cell.length_c   1.000
_cell.angle_alpha   90.00
_cell.angle_beta   90.00
_cell.angle_gamma   90.00
#
_symmetry.space_group_name_H-M   'P 1'
#
loop_
_entity.id
_entity.type
_entity.pdbx_description
1 polymer ?
#
loop_
_entity_poly.entity_id
_entity_poly.type
_entity_poly.pdbx_seq_one_letter_code
_entity_poly.pdbx_strand_id
1 'polypeptide(L)'
;MTDEHIEKTKSAIESAENIPADKKAELLGLLSKLKPAVAKVSETHHDDARSIARLVEASAQETIREQKKPELTKRLLHDLKQSAENFEGLHPELVAFVTKYSALLSALGI
;
A
#
# COMPACT_ATOMS: atom_id res chain seq x y z
N MET A 1 11.97 -8.42 8.13
CA MET A 1 10.84 -9.23 7.62
C MET A 1 9.85 -8.39 6.82
N THR A 2 9.41 -7.21 7.27
CA THR A 2 8.51 -6.31 6.51
C THR A 2 9.07 -5.87 5.14
N ASP A 3 10.38 -5.72 5.07
CA ASP A 3 11.13 -5.40 3.85
C ASP A 3 10.91 -6.40 2.70
N GLU A 4 10.94 -7.70 3.00
CA GLU A 4 10.86 -8.77 2.00
C GLU A 4 9.49 -8.82 1.33
N HIS A 5 8.43 -8.58 2.09
CA HIS A 5 7.05 -8.49 1.62
C HIS A 5 6.85 -7.31 0.66
N ILE A 6 7.38 -6.14 1.02
CA ILE A 6 7.31 -4.95 0.18
C ILE A 6 8.05 -5.19 -1.16
N GLU A 7 9.23 -5.79 -1.12
CA GLU A 7 9.99 -6.11 -2.34
C GLU A 7 9.27 -7.14 -3.21
N LYS A 8 8.69 -8.19 -2.62
CA LYS A 8 7.88 -9.19 -3.34
C LYS A 8 6.67 -8.55 -4.03
N THR A 9 6.01 -7.60 -3.36
CA THR A 9 4.89 -6.84 -3.92
C THR A 9 5.34 -5.97 -5.09
N LYS A 10 6.51 -5.31 -4.99
CA LYS A 10 7.09 -4.54 -6.11
C LYS A 10 7.34 -5.41 -7.34
N SER A 11 8.01 -6.55 -7.18
CA SER A 11 8.25 -7.49 -8.29
C SER A 11 6.95 -7.98 -8.94
N ALA A 12 5.91 -8.20 -8.14
CA ALA A 12 4.60 -8.61 -8.63
C ALA A 12 3.93 -7.49 -9.46
N ILE A 13 4.04 -6.22 -9.03
CA ILE A 13 3.54 -5.06 -9.79
C ILE A 13 4.32 -4.87 -11.09
N GLU A 14 5.64 -5.02 -11.07
CA GLU A 14 6.46 -4.94 -12.28
C GLU A 14 6.02 -5.99 -13.31
N SER A 15 5.78 -7.22 -12.85
CA SER A 15 5.34 -8.34 -13.70
C SER A 15 3.88 -8.25 -14.16
N ALA A 16 3.07 -7.35 -13.58
CA ALA A 16 1.62 -7.29 -13.83
C ALA A 16 1.27 -6.65 -15.18
N GLU A 17 1.12 -7.41 -16.26
CA GLU A 17 0.81 -6.83 -17.59
C GLU A 17 -0.57 -6.13 -17.68
N ASN A 18 -1.46 -6.40 -16.73
CA ASN A 18 -2.81 -5.82 -16.67
C ASN A 18 -2.86 -4.37 -16.13
N ILE A 19 -1.73 -3.80 -15.74
CA ILE A 19 -1.63 -2.41 -15.26
C ILE A 19 -0.76 -1.58 -16.21
N PRO A 20 -1.18 -0.35 -16.58
CA PRO A 20 -0.37 0.52 -17.42
C PRO A 20 0.95 0.90 -16.74
N ALA A 21 2.01 1.06 -17.54
CA ALA A 21 3.37 1.33 -17.05
C ALA A 21 3.48 2.58 -16.15
N ASP A 22 2.68 3.62 -16.45
CA ASP A 22 2.59 4.84 -15.64
C ASP A 22 2.13 4.55 -14.20
N LYS A 23 1.03 3.79 -14.06
CA LYS A 23 0.48 3.40 -12.75
C LYS A 23 1.39 2.43 -12.01
N LYS A 24 2.10 1.55 -12.72
CA LYS A 24 3.14 0.71 -12.11
C LYS A 24 4.25 1.55 -11.49
N ALA A 25 4.79 2.51 -12.24
CA ALA A 25 5.86 3.36 -11.77
C ALA A 25 5.43 4.18 -10.54
N GLU A 26 4.21 4.72 -10.55
CA GLU A 26 3.64 5.39 -9.38
C GLU A 26 3.48 4.45 -8.17
N LEU A 27 2.95 3.22 -8.37
CA LEU A 27 2.81 2.20 -7.31
C LEU A 27 4.16 1.84 -6.68
N LEU A 28 5.18 1.59 -7.51
CA LEU A 28 6.53 1.27 -7.05
C LEU A 28 7.15 2.44 -6.28
N GLY A 29 6.92 3.66 -6.75
CA GLY A 29 7.34 4.88 -6.07
C GLY A 29 6.66 5.04 -4.71
N LEU A 30 5.37 4.73 -4.61
CA LEU A 30 4.62 4.73 -3.35
C LEU A 30 5.16 3.66 -2.39
N LEU A 31 5.31 2.40 -2.84
CA LEU A 31 5.85 1.31 -2.00
C LEU A 31 7.25 1.62 -1.46
N SER A 32 8.06 2.32 -2.23
CA SER A 32 9.39 2.76 -1.78
C SER A 32 9.33 3.81 -0.67
N LYS A 33 8.25 4.62 -0.62
CA LYS A 33 7.98 5.59 0.46
C LYS A 33 7.32 4.94 1.67
N LEU A 34 6.58 3.86 1.48
CA LEU A 34 5.99 3.09 2.58
C LEU A 34 7.06 2.52 3.51
N LYS A 35 8.16 2.01 2.94
CA LYS A 35 9.24 1.37 3.68
C LYS A 35 9.81 2.24 4.82
N PRO A 36 10.29 3.48 4.60
CA PRO A 36 10.72 4.35 5.69
C PRO A 36 9.57 4.82 6.60
N ALA A 37 8.35 5.00 6.08
CA ALA A 37 7.20 5.39 6.90
C ALA A 37 6.81 4.29 7.90
N VAL A 38 6.73 3.04 7.45
CA VAL A 38 6.46 1.87 8.28
C VAL A 38 7.62 1.60 9.24
N ALA A 39 8.87 1.83 8.83
CA ALA A 39 10.01 1.73 9.73
C ALA A 39 9.87 2.68 10.93
N LYS A 40 9.53 3.95 10.70
CA LYS A 40 9.27 4.93 11.79
C LYS A 40 8.11 4.50 12.68
N VAL A 41 6.99 4.06 12.10
CA VAL A 41 5.84 3.58 12.88
C VAL A 41 6.23 2.35 13.69
N SER A 42 7.10 1.48 13.16
CA SER A 42 7.52 0.25 13.83
C SER A 42 8.38 0.48 15.08
N GLU A 43 9.01 1.66 15.21
CA GLU A 43 9.77 2.04 16.41
C GLU A 43 8.84 2.22 17.62
N THR A 44 7.63 2.73 17.39
CA THR A 44 6.63 2.99 18.43
C THR A 44 5.52 1.94 18.49
N HIS A 45 5.15 1.38 17.33
CA HIS A 45 3.97 0.55 17.10
C HIS A 45 4.28 -0.55 16.06
N HIS A 46 5.07 -1.53 16.49
CA HIS A 46 5.56 -2.61 15.63
C HIS A 46 4.45 -3.49 15.03
N ASP A 47 3.34 -3.68 15.74
CA ASP A 47 2.20 -4.48 15.26
C ASP A 47 1.38 -3.75 14.19
N ASP A 48 1.08 -2.47 14.41
CA ASP A 48 0.42 -1.61 13.43
C ASP A 48 1.25 -1.46 12.14
N ALA A 49 2.56 -1.23 12.29
CA ALA A 49 3.49 -1.17 11.16
C ALA A 49 3.43 -2.44 10.29
N ARG A 50 3.36 -3.61 10.94
CA ARG A 50 3.22 -4.90 10.24
C ARG A 50 1.86 -5.05 9.58
N SER A 51 0.79 -4.64 10.24
CA SER A 51 -0.57 -4.67 9.69
C SER A 51 -0.70 -3.77 8.46
N ILE A 52 -0.20 -2.54 8.54
CA ILE A 52 -0.17 -1.58 7.42
C ILE A 52 0.58 -2.18 6.22
N ALA A 53 1.77 -2.74 6.44
CA ALA A 53 2.54 -3.35 5.35
C ALA A 53 1.78 -4.51 4.69
N ARG A 54 1.11 -5.36 5.48
CA ARG A 54 0.27 -6.45 4.97
C ARG A 54 -0.95 -5.95 4.19
N LEU A 55 -1.61 -4.89 4.66
CA LEU A 55 -2.77 -4.31 3.98
C LEU A 55 -2.37 -3.72 2.63
N VAL A 56 -1.23 -3.02 2.55
CA VAL A 56 -0.70 -2.51 1.28
C VAL A 56 -0.30 -3.65 0.34
N GLU A 57 0.37 -4.68 0.85
CA GLU A 57 0.72 -5.87 0.06
C GLU A 57 -0.54 -6.55 -0.51
N ALA A 58 -1.54 -6.80 0.34
CA ALA A 58 -2.78 -7.44 -0.08
C ALA A 58 -3.56 -6.60 -1.11
N SER A 59 -3.65 -5.29 -0.91
CA SER A 59 -4.36 -4.39 -1.83
C SER A 59 -3.63 -4.26 -3.17
N ALA A 60 -2.29 -4.20 -3.15
CA ALA A 60 -1.49 -4.17 -4.36
C ALA A 60 -1.61 -5.49 -5.14
N GLN A 61 -1.53 -6.64 -4.45
CA GLN A 61 -1.71 -7.96 -5.07
C GLN A 61 -3.10 -8.14 -5.68
N GLU A 62 -4.15 -7.68 -5.01
CA GLU A 62 -5.51 -7.74 -5.55
C GLU A 62 -5.70 -6.80 -6.75
N THR A 63 -4.97 -5.68 -6.80
CA THR A 63 -5.00 -4.73 -7.91
C THR A 63 -4.36 -5.30 -9.18
N ILE A 64 -3.26 -6.05 -9.05
CA ILE A 64 -2.55 -6.68 -10.17
C ILE A 64 -3.17 -8.01 -10.61
N ARG A 65 -4.13 -8.53 -9.85
CA ARG A 65 -4.78 -9.81 -10.13
C ARG A 65 -5.61 -9.74 -11.41
N GLU A 66 -5.61 -10.82 -12.20
CA GLU A 66 -6.43 -10.90 -13.41
C GLU A 66 -7.93 -10.73 -13.12
N GLN A 67 -8.43 -11.37 -12.06
CA GLN A 67 -9.76 -11.14 -11.53
C GLN A 67 -9.71 -10.16 -10.36
N LYS A 68 -9.75 -8.87 -10.69
CA LYS A 68 -9.76 -7.78 -9.70
C LYS A 68 -11.03 -7.86 -8.85
N LYS A 69 -10.86 -7.79 -7.53
CA LYS A 69 -11.96 -7.70 -6.57
C LYS A 69 -11.98 -6.28 -5.98
N PRO A 70 -12.70 -5.34 -6.60
CA PRO A 70 -12.71 -3.95 -6.14
C PRO A 70 -13.25 -3.83 -4.71
N GLU A 71 -14.27 -4.60 -4.35
CA GLU A 71 -14.85 -4.59 -2.99
C GLU A 71 -13.85 -5.02 -1.90
N LEU A 72 -13.00 -6.02 -2.18
CA LEU A 72 -11.94 -6.42 -1.24
C LEU A 72 -10.86 -5.34 -1.15
N THR A 73 -10.46 -4.78 -2.29
CA THR A 73 -9.42 -3.75 -2.32
C THR A 73 -9.86 -2.47 -1.63
N LYS A 74 -11.13 -2.05 -1.80
CA LYS A 74 -11.75 -0.96 -1.04
C LYS A 74 -11.75 -1.23 0.46
N ARG A 75 -12.07 -2.45 0.88
CA ARG A 75 -12.04 -2.84 2.30
C ARG A 75 -10.63 -2.74 2.87
N LEU A 76 -9.63 -3.26 2.15
CA LEU A 76 -8.22 -3.18 2.54
C LEU A 76 -7.73 -1.74 2.61
N LEU A 77 -8.14 -0.88 1.66
CA LEU A 77 -7.85 0.55 1.67
C LEU A 77 -8.51 1.27 2.86
N HIS A 78 -9.75 0.91 3.18
CA HIS A 78 -10.46 1.46 4.33
C HIS A 78 -9.75 1.09 5.64
N ASP A 79 -9.42 -0.19 5.81
CA ASP A 79 -8.68 -0.68 6.98
C ASP A 79 -7.30 0.00 7.08
N LEU A 80 -6.60 0.16 5.94
CA LEU A 80 -5.30 0.84 5.86
C LEU A 80 -5.42 2.32 6.27
N LYS A 81 -6.49 2.99 5.83
CA LYS A 81 -6.76 4.39 6.17
C LYS A 81 -7.03 4.55 7.65
N GLN A 82 -7.87 3.70 8.23
CA GLN A 82 -8.15 3.71 9.67
C GLN A 82 -6.87 3.48 10.49
N SER A 83 -6.02 2.52 10.09
CA SER A 83 -4.73 2.33 10.74
C SER A 83 -3.84 3.56 10.61
N ALA A 84 -3.78 4.22 9.45
CA ALA A 84 -2.95 5.40 9.25
C ALA A 84 -3.49 6.67 9.94
N GLU A 85 -4.80 6.84 10.04
CA GLU A 85 -5.47 7.96 10.73
C GLU A 85 -5.09 7.98 12.22
N ASN A 86 -4.92 6.82 12.86
CA ASN A 86 -4.41 6.72 14.24
C ASN A 86 -2.99 7.31 14.39
N PHE A 87 -2.25 7.44 13.29
CA PHE A 87 -0.90 7.99 13.27
C PHE A 87 -0.83 9.40 12.66
N GLU A 88 -1.94 10.07 12.36
CA GLU A 88 -1.93 11.37 11.68
C GLU A 88 -1.11 12.44 12.42
N GLY A 89 -1.14 12.44 13.75
CA GLY A 89 -0.36 13.37 14.58
C GLY A 89 1.13 13.02 14.73
N LEU A 90 1.52 11.76 14.53
CA LEU A 90 2.88 11.26 14.77
C LEU A 90 3.65 10.96 13.48
N HIS A 91 2.94 10.53 12.44
CA HIS A 91 3.49 10.07 11.17
C HIS A 91 2.67 10.62 9.97
N PRO A 92 2.72 11.93 9.69
CA PRO A 92 2.00 12.53 8.57
C PRO A 92 2.42 11.96 7.20
N GLU A 93 3.64 11.43 7.11
CA GLU A 93 4.14 10.75 5.90
C GLU A 93 3.34 9.50 5.56
N LEU A 94 2.87 8.75 6.57
CA LEU A 94 2.06 7.55 6.37
C LEU A 94 0.68 7.93 5.84
N VAL A 95 0.02 8.92 6.44
CA VAL A 95 -1.30 9.40 5.98
C VAL A 95 -1.22 9.90 4.55
N ALA A 96 -0.20 10.72 4.23
CA ALA A 96 0.02 11.22 2.87
C ALA A 96 0.26 10.08 1.86
N PHE A 97 0.95 9.00 2.26
CA PHE A 97 1.09 7.80 1.46
C PHE A 97 -0.28 7.14 1.21
N VAL A 98 -1.07 6.90 2.26
CA VAL A 98 -2.37 6.20 2.13
C VAL A 98 -3.34 7.00 1.27
N THR A 99 -3.37 8.33 1.40
CA THR A 99 -4.19 9.20 0.54
C THR A 99 -3.80 9.05 -0.93
N LYS A 100 -2.50 9.11 -1.25
CA LYS A 100 -2.03 8.96 -2.64
C LYS A 100 -2.28 7.55 -3.18
N TYR A 101 -2.05 6.54 -2.35
CA TYR A 101 -2.27 5.14 -2.69
C TYR A 101 -3.75 4.87 -3.00
N SER A 102 -4.66 5.35 -2.14
CA SER A 102 -6.10 5.24 -2.37
C SER A 102 -6.53 5.96 -3.64
N ALA A 103 -6.04 7.17 -3.90
CA ALA A 103 -6.38 7.92 -5.11
C ALA A 103 -5.91 7.19 -6.38
N LEU A 104 -4.74 6.55 -6.32
CA LEU A 104 -4.21 5.80 -7.44
C LEU A 104 -5.00 4.52 -7.71
N LEU A 105 -5.39 3.79 -6.67
CA LEU A 105 -6.26 2.63 -6.83
C LEU A 105 -7.63 3.03 -7.38
N SER A 106 -8.22 4.13 -6.92
CA SER A 106 -9.46 4.65 -7.51
C SER A 106 -9.30 5.07 -8.98
N ALA A 107 -8.13 5.59 -9.38
CA ALA A 107 -7.85 5.86 -10.78
C ALA A 107 -7.73 4.58 -11.64
N LEU A 108 -7.50 3.42 -11.04
CA LEU A 108 -7.51 2.11 -11.70
C LEU A 108 -8.92 1.50 -11.80
N GLY A 109 -9.96 2.23 -11.37
CA GLY A 109 -11.35 1.77 -11.38
C GLY A 109 -11.72 0.90 -10.19
N ILE A 110 -11.00 1.05 -9.07
CA ILE A 110 -11.22 0.33 -7.82
C ILE A 110 -12.00 1.19 -6.82
#